data_AF-A0A7C3KYX1-F1
#
_entry.id   AF-A0A7C3KYX1-F1
#
_cell.length_a   1.000
_cell.length_b   1.000
_cell.length_c   1.000
_cell.angle_alpha   90.00
_cell.angle_beta   90.00
_cell.angle_gamma   90.00
#
_symmetry.space_group_name_H-M   'P 1'
#
loop_
_entity.id
_entity.type
_entity.pdbx_description
1 polymer ?
#
loop_
_entity_poly.entity_id
_entity_poly.type
_entity_poly.pdbx_seq_one_letter_code
_entity_poly.pdbx_strand_id
1 'polypeptide(L)'
;DTFPYHGTTTTCEALWMGVPVVALAGLPHASRVGVSLLRAVGLPELVAESPERYVQIATGLARDRAALASMRRTMRERLRASPLCDAADFARRFVAALASIDPSAPRPPVPA
;
A
#
# COMPACT_ATOMS: atom_id res chain seq x y z
N ASP A 1 0.58 -7.80 -9.05
CA ASP A 1 1.96 -7.47 -8.66
C ASP A 1 2.84 -8.66 -9.01
N THR A 2 4.12 -8.44 -9.27
CA THR A 2 5.07 -9.53 -9.51
C THR A 2 5.42 -10.23 -8.19
N PHE A 3 5.84 -11.48 -8.25
CA PHE A 3 6.30 -12.28 -7.11
C PHE A 3 7.57 -13.03 -7.51
N PRO A 4 8.60 -13.18 -6.65
CA PRO A 4 8.64 -12.84 -5.22
C PRO A 4 9.02 -11.38 -4.91
N TYR A 5 9.25 -10.55 -5.92
CA TYR A 5 9.65 -9.15 -5.76
C TYR A 5 8.53 -8.22 -6.20
N HIS A 6 8.00 -7.45 -5.25
CA HIS A 6 6.84 -6.59 -5.47
C HIS A 6 7.25 -5.22 -6.02
N GLY A 7 6.34 -4.61 -6.77
CA GLY A 7 6.41 -3.20 -7.08
C GLY A 7 6.28 -2.35 -5.81
N THR A 8 6.89 -1.17 -5.84
CA THR A 8 6.73 -0.14 -4.80
C THR A 8 6.12 1.10 -5.43
N THR A 9 6.95 1.90 -6.12
CA THR A 9 6.51 3.11 -6.82
C THR A 9 5.50 2.79 -7.91
N THR A 10 5.75 1.75 -8.71
CA THR A 10 4.82 1.31 -9.77
C THR A 10 3.46 0.89 -9.23
N THR A 11 3.42 0.28 -8.04
CA THR A 11 2.17 -0.04 -7.35
C THR A 11 1.45 1.23 -6.91
N CYS A 12 2.14 2.20 -6.32
CA CYS A 12 1.56 3.50 -5.97
C CYS A 12 1.04 4.25 -7.21
N GLU A 13 1.78 4.26 -8.31
CA GLU A 13 1.40 4.87 -9.58
C GLU A 13 0.15 4.20 -10.16
N ALA A 14 0.09 2.87 -10.17
CA ALA A 14 -1.08 2.12 -10.61
C ALA A 14 -2.32 2.53 -9.80
N LEU A 15 -2.22 2.56 -8.47
CA LEU A 15 -3.30 3.00 -7.58
C LEU A 15 -3.70 4.46 -7.84
N TRP A 16 -2.73 5.35 -8.04
CA TRP A 16 -2.97 6.77 -8.37
C TRP A 16 -3.72 6.96 -9.69
N MET A 17 -3.49 6.07 -10.65
CA MET A 17 -4.14 6.03 -11.96
C MET A 17 -5.44 5.20 -11.97
N GLY A 18 -5.90 4.77 -10.81
CA GLY A 18 -7.15 4.02 -10.66
C GLY A 18 -7.07 2.57 -11.11
N VAL A 19 -5.88 1.97 -11.12
CA VAL A 19 -5.66 0.56 -11.49
C VAL A 19 -5.49 -0.27 -10.21
N PRO A 20 -6.45 -1.18 -9.89
CA PRO A 20 -6.30 -2.09 -8.78
C PRO A 20 -5.10 -3.03 -8.98
N VAL A 21 -4.35 -3.27 -7.92
CA VAL A 21 -3.22 -4.20 -7.88
C VAL A 21 -3.54 -5.33 -6.92
N VAL A 22 -3.42 -6.57 -7.39
CA VAL A 22 -3.48 -7.77 -6.53
C VAL A 22 -2.05 -8.14 -6.16
N ALA A 23 -1.78 -8.46 -4.89
CA ALA A 23 -0.45 -8.87 -4.42
C ALA A 23 -0.48 -10.26 -3.78
N LEU A 24 0.58 -11.04 -3.94
CA LEU A 24 0.74 -12.34 -3.27
C LEU A 24 1.66 -12.18 -2.05
N ALA A 25 1.13 -12.39 -0.85
CA ALA A 25 1.93 -12.31 0.37
C ALA A 25 2.92 -13.47 0.44
N GLY A 26 4.22 -13.15 0.49
CA GLY A 26 5.27 -14.13 0.77
C GLY A 26 5.97 -13.90 2.11
N LEU A 27 7.04 -14.68 2.33
CA LEU A 27 7.89 -14.61 3.51
C LEU A 27 8.93 -13.47 3.44
N PRO A 28 9.71 -13.29 2.35
CA PRO A 28 10.71 -12.22 2.30
C PRO A 28 10.09 -10.83 2.34
N HIS A 29 10.79 -9.84 2.89
CA HIS A 29 10.32 -8.44 2.91
C HIS A 29 9.92 -7.93 1.51
N ALA A 30 10.71 -8.25 0.48
CA ALA A 30 10.44 -7.86 -0.91
C ALA A 30 9.10 -8.40 -1.45
N SER A 31 8.56 -9.48 -0.87
CA SER A 31 7.25 -10.05 -1.20
C SER A 31 6.10 -9.50 -0.33
N ARG A 32 6.36 -8.42 0.43
CA ARG A 32 5.40 -7.82 1.36
C ARG A 32 5.23 -6.32 1.17
N VAL A 33 5.98 -5.69 0.27
CA VAL A 33 5.83 -4.26 0.00
C VAL A 33 4.42 -3.96 -0.52
N GLY A 34 3.99 -4.62 -1.59
CA GLY A 34 2.61 -4.50 -2.09
C GLY A 34 1.54 -4.82 -1.04
N VAL A 35 1.80 -5.75 -0.12
CA VAL A 35 0.88 -6.07 1.01
C VAL A 35 0.73 -4.89 1.96
N SER A 36 1.85 -4.25 2.32
CA SER A 36 1.86 -3.05 3.17
C SER A 36 1.09 -1.90 2.52
N LEU A 37 1.37 -1.65 1.22
CA LEU A 37 0.71 -0.59 0.46
C LEU A 37 -0.80 -0.81 0.37
N LEU A 38 -1.25 -2.01 0.01
CA LEU A 38 -2.68 -2.34 -0.10
C LEU A 38 -3.41 -2.21 1.24
N ARG A 39 -2.77 -2.60 2.35
CA ARG A 39 -3.32 -2.36 3.69
C ARG A 39 -3.41 -0.87 4.02
N ALA A 40 -2.38 -0.09 3.69
CA ALA A 40 -2.35 1.35 3.96
C ALA A 40 -3.45 2.12 3.23
N VAL A 41 -3.80 1.71 2.00
CA VAL A 41 -4.90 2.32 1.21
C VAL A 41 -6.28 1.71 1.50
N GLY A 42 -6.38 0.80 2.47
CA GLY A 42 -7.64 0.19 2.89
C GLY A 42 -8.21 -0.82 1.89
N LEU A 43 -7.35 -1.61 1.24
CA LEU A 43 -7.70 -2.68 0.29
C LEU A 43 -7.09 -4.05 0.67
N PRO A 44 -7.22 -4.52 1.93
CA PRO A 44 -6.66 -5.81 2.35
C PRO A 44 -7.21 -7.01 1.57
N GLU A 45 -8.40 -6.89 0.98
CA GLU A 45 -9.04 -7.93 0.16
C GLU A 45 -8.30 -8.22 -1.15
N LEU A 46 -7.41 -7.32 -1.59
CA LEU A 46 -6.55 -7.51 -2.76
C LEU A 46 -5.23 -8.22 -2.46
N VAL A 47 -5.04 -8.63 -1.20
CA VAL A 47 -3.88 -9.43 -0.77
C VAL A 47 -4.26 -10.90 -0.77
N ALA A 48 -3.55 -11.69 -1.58
CA ALA A 48 -3.65 -13.13 -1.61
C ALA A 48 -2.64 -13.77 -0.67
N GLU A 49 -3.01 -14.89 -0.05
CA GLU A 49 -2.13 -15.71 0.81
C GLU A 49 -1.67 -17.00 0.14
N SER A 50 -2.17 -17.28 -1.08
CA SER A 50 -1.76 -18.39 -1.91
C SER A 50 -1.87 -18.03 -3.41
N PRO A 51 -1.15 -18.73 -4.31
CA PRO A 51 -1.29 -18.54 -5.76
C PRO A 51 -2.72 -18.75 -6.27
N GLU A 52 -3.44 -19.73 -5.73
CA GLU A 52 -4.84 -20.01 -6.08
C GLU A 52 -5.72 -18.82 -5.69
N ARG A 53 -5.51 -18.28 -4.49
CA ARG A 53 -6.26 -17.10 -4.03
C ARG A 53 -5.94 -15.87 -4.88
N TYR A 54 -4.69 -15.71 -5.32
CA TYR A 54 -4.28 -14.62 -6.21
C TYR A 54 -5.06 -14.68 -7.53
N VAL A 55 -5.15 -15.86 -8.15
CA VAL A 55 -5.94 -16.06 -9.37
C VAL A 55 -7.43 -15.81 -9.14
N GLN A 56 -7.98 -16.27 -8.01
CA GLN A 56 -9.39 -16.05 -7.67
C GLN A 56 -9.72 -14.56 -7.53
N ILE A 57 -8.88 -13.78 -6.84
CA ILE A 57 -9.10 -12.33 -6.69
C ILE A 57 -9.02 -11.65 -8.06
N ALA A 58 -7.98 -11.93 -8.84
CA ALA A 58 -7.79 -11.32 -10.16
C ALA A 58 -8.94 -11.64 -11.12
N THR A 59 -9.38 -12.90 -11.17
CA THR A 59 -10.51 -13.31 -12.01
C THR A 59 -11.84 -12.78 -11.50
N GLY A 60 -12.04 -12.67 -10.19
CA GLY A 60 -13.21 -12.04 -9.58
C GLY A 60 -13.36 -10.57 -10.00
N LEU A 61 -12.27 -9.80 -9.92
CA LEU A 61 -12.23 -8.42 -10.38
C LEU A 61 -12.54 -8.30 -11.88
N ALA A 62 -12.03 -9.23 -12.70
CA ALA A 62 -12.27 -9.21 -14.15
C ALA A 62 -13.71 -9.57 -14.54
N ARG A 63 -14.40 -10.38 -13.74
CA ARG A 63 -15.78 -10.83 -13.99
C ARG A 63 -16.82 -9.77 -13.64
N ASP A 64 -16.65 -9.07 -12.51
CA ASP A 64 -17.58 -8.03 -12.07
C ASP A 64 -17.13 -6.64 -12.52
N ARG A 65 -17.53 -6.26 -13.74
CA ARG A 65 -17.19 -4.96 -14.33
C ARG A 65 -17.75 -3.78 -13.56
N ALA A 66 -18.91 -3.93 -12.91
CA ALA A 66 -19.57 -2.85 -12.19
C ALA A 66 -18.83 -2.56 -10.88
N ALA A 67 -18.51 -3.61 -10.11
CA ALA A 67 -17.70 -3.49 -8.90
C ALA A 67 -16.29 -2.96 -9.23
N LEU A 68 -15.66 -3.48 -10.29
CA LEU A 68 -14.35 -3.00 -10.74
C LEU A 68 -14.41 -1.51 -11.09
N ALA A 69 -15.40 -1.06 -11.88
CA ALA A 69 -15.55 0.35 -12.22
C ALA A 69 -15.74 1.23 -10.97
N SER A 70 -16.50 0.76 -9.98
CA SER A 70 -16.67 1.46 -8.70
C SER A 70 -15.35 1.61 -7.95
N MET A 71 -14.61 0.51 -7.81
CA MET A 71 -13.31 0.50 -7.14
C MET A 71 -12.32 1.47 -7.81
N ARG A 72 -12.21 1.40 -9.14
CA ARG A 72 -11.33 2.26 -9.96
C ARG A 72 -11.56 3.76 -9.71
N ARG A 73 -12.82 4.19 -9.55
CA ARG A 73 -13.17 5.60 -9.30
C ARG A 73 -12.65 6.13 -7.96
N THR A 74 -12.58 5.28 -6.94
CA THR A 74 -12.21 5.69 -5.57
C THR A 74 -10.70 5.60 -5.27
N MET A 75 -9.94 4.92 -6.13
CA MET A 75 -8.55 4.54 -5.86
C MET A 75 -7.61 5.73 -5.60
N ARG A 76 -7.68 6.77 -6.43
CA ARG A 76 -6.83 7.96 -6.25
C ARG A 76 -7.10 8.65 -4.92
N GLU A 77 -8.38 8.79 -4.56
CA GLU A 77 -8.80 9.42 -3.31
C GLU A 77 -8.36 8.58 -2.11
N ARG A 78 -8.50 7.25 -2.18
CA ARG A 78 -7.99 6.32 -1.16
C ARG A 78 -6.49 6.46 -0.96
N LEU A 79 -5.70 6.50 -2.05
CA LEU A 79 -4.26 6.67 -1.96
C LEU A 79 -3.89 8.04 -1.36
N ARG A 80 -4.53 9.11 -1.84
CA ARG A 80 -4.31 10.48 -1.35
C ARG A 80 -4.66 10.65 0.14
N ALA A 81 -5.72 9.97 0.60
CA ALA A 81 -6.15 10.00 2.00
C ALA A 81 -5.40 8.99 2.90
N SER A 82 -4.56 8.13 2.32
CA SER A 82 -3.81 7.13 3.07
C SER A 82 -2.58 7.72 3.77
N PRO A 83 -2.02 7.03 4.78
CA PRO A 83 -0.75 7.42 5.39
C PRO A 83 0.43 7.49 4.39
N LEU A 84 0.31 6.93 3.18
CA LEU A 84 1.34 6.99 2.15
C LEU A 84 1.53 8.41 1.57
N CYS A 85 0.50 9.25 1.66
CA CYS A 85 0.53 10.64 1.19
C CYS A 85 0.51 11.66 2.34
N ASP A 86 0.58 11.22 3.59
CA ASP A 86 0.66 12.09 4.76
C ASP A 86 2.13 12.28 5.18
N ALA A 87 2.79 13.25 4.54
CA ALA A 87 4.19 13.56 4.80
C ALA A 87 4.41 14.09 6.24
N ALA A 88 3.43 14.79 6.82
CA ALA A 88 3.54 15.37 8.15
C ALA A 88 3.45 14.30 9.24
N ASP A 89 2.48 13.37 9.16
CA ASP A 89 2.41 12.21 10.06
C ASP A 89 3.65 11.33 9.91
N PHE A 90 4.11 11.07 8.68
CA PHE A 90 5.32 10.31 8.43
C PHE A 90 6.53 10.96 9.13
N ALA A 91 6.77 12.25 8.92
CA ALA A 91 7.88 12.96 9.52
C ALA A 91 7.81 12.93 11.06
N ARG A 92 6.62 13.18 11.64
CA ARG A 92 6.41 13.12 13.09
C ARG A 92 6.73 11.75 13.67
N ARG A 93 6.24 10.67 13.04
CA ARG A 93 6.48 9.29 13.48
C ARG A 93 7.93 8.88 13.31
N PHE A 94 8.56 9.31 12.21
CA PHE A 94 9.96 9.03 11.94
C PHE A 94 10.87 9.69 12.97
N VAL A 95 10.66 10.97 13.28
CA VAL A 95 11.41 11.69 14.32
C VAL A 95 11.20 11.05 15.70
N ALA A 96 9.97 10.66 16.04
CA ALA A 96 9.70 9.96 17.29
C ALA A 96 10.44 8.61 17.38
N ALA A 97 10.52 7.86 16.28
CA ALA A 97 11.29 6.61 16.21
C ALA A 97 12.80 6.87 16.40
N LEU A 98 13.36 7.89 15.76
CA LEU A 98 14.77 8.26 15.95
C LEU A 98 15.08 8.65 17.40
N ALA A 99 14.21 9.44 18.04
CA ALA A 99 14.37 9.83 19.44
C ALA A 99 14.25 8.63 20.41
N SER A 100 13.60 7.55 20.01
CA SER A 100 13.54 6.31 20.79
C SER A 100 14.85 5.51 20.73
N ILE A 101 15.64 5.70 19.67
CA ILE A 101 16.95 5.06 19.49
C ILE A 101 18.01 5.83 20.28
N ASP A 102 18.00 7.16 20.20
CA ASP A 102 18.87 8.03 20.98
C ASP A 102 18.06 9.17 21.64
N PRO A 103 17.71 9.04 22.94
CA PRO A 103 16.96 10.06 23.66
C PRO A 103 17.72 11.38 23.87
N SER A 104 19.04 11.38 23.70
CA SER A 104 19.89 12.56 23.89
C SER A 104 20.00 13.43 22.63
N ALA A 105 19.58 12.92 21.48
CA ALA A 105 19.64 13.64 20.22
C ALA A 105 18.69 14.85 20.21
N PRO A 106 19.13 16.02 19.70
CA PRO A 106 18.29 17.20 19.59
C PRO A 106 17.10 16.95 18.66
N ARG A 107 15.88 17.31 19.10
CA ARG A 107 14.67 17.11 18.31
C ARG A 107 14.57 18.16 17.20
N PRO A 108 14.45 17.77 15.93
CA PRO A 108 14.20 18.73 14.85
C PRO A 108 12.81 19.37 15.02
N PRO A 109 12.62 20.61 14.56
CA PRO A 109 11.31 21.25 14.57
C PRO A 109 10.31 20.42 13.75
N VAL A 110 9.13 20.19 14.31
CA VAL A 110 8.04 19.49 13.59
C VAL A 110 7.51 20.45 12.53
N PRO A 111 7.52 20.08 11.23
CA PRO A 111 6.90 20.91 10.21
C PRO A 111 5.40 21.06 10.47
N ALA A 112 4.90 22.28 10.27
CA ALA A 112 3.50 22.64 10.44
C ALA A 112 2.57 21.95 9.44
#